data_AF-A0A1I5IV17-F1
#
_entry.id   AF-A0A1I5IV17-F1
#
_cell.length_a   1.000
_cell.length_b   1.000
_cell.length_c   1.000
_cell.angle_alpha   90.00
_cell.angle_beta   90.00
_cell.angle_gamma   90.00
#
_symmetry.space_group_name_H-M   'P 1'
#
loop_
_entity.id
_entity.type
_entity.pdbx_description
1 polymer ?
#
loop_
_entity_poly.entity_id
_entity_poly.type
_entity_poly.pdbx_seq_one_letter_code
_entity_poly.pdbx_strand_id
1 'polypeptide(L)'
;MYKKLKKRIPMMMLMIGCLIFSFAVMKVTTVSAKKDYPYYIKVNKQQNCITVYEKDKNGKYTVPVKAMTCSTGWATPLGTYNTIERYRWKLLMGDVWGQYSTRIVKGILFHSVWYYKMDPSTLSATQYNKLGSTASHGCIRITVEDAKWIYDNCPVGTTVEIYNDKDPGPLGKPETIKLKAGTGWDPTDTNKDNPFNNKAPNINGAKNRTIEWGTEIDLLKGVTATSTTGMDITSKIKVEGKVDSFTAGKYKIIYYATDAIGRMSKKGVTVTVKEGSFEPVLTGITDRYVTSNMIVDRDFALEGVSASVRRKAISNDNIEVEIIKDTEETYTIVYSATKNGYNTTETSTVYIDDEAPEISGIDHKEITLKELQSGSKGIKKLAAENLSVSDNLSKLTIKDVVINIKTISDYGYYVSYHVKDKAGNKTSITVQFTYFGDAKIKGVTNREVPSETKITKEFVMEGVTASNKAGGCTSQVEIQIADMKNGKYKVEYLAPNTDGSYISVISYFTVKEGSL
;
A
#
# COMPACT_ATOMS: atom_id res chain seq x y z
N MET A 1 34.74 28.19 115.08
CA MET A 1 35.75 27.12 114.93
C MET A 1 34.99 25.81 115.13
N TYR A 2 35.19 24.79 114.27
CA TYR A 2 34.30 23.66 113.94
C TYR A 2 33.18 23.95 112.91
N LYS A 3 33.57 23.85 111.62
CA LYS A 3 32.74 23.70 110.39
C LYS A 3 33.02 22.26 109.90
N LYS A 4 32.17 21.46 109.25
CA LYS A 4 30.86 21.55 108.59
C LYS A 4 30.40 20.08 108.38
N LEU A 5 29.13 19.71 108.62
CA LEU A 5 28.07 19.42 107.61
C LEU A 5 28.49 18.43 106.49
N LYS A 6 27.74 17.37 106.14
CA LYS A 6 26.26 17.23 106.10
C LYS A 6 25.79 15.76 106.05
N LYS A 7 24.72 15.49 106.83
CA LYS A 7 23.73 14.37 106.85
C LYS A 7 23.11 14.10 105.45
N ARG A 8 22.63 12.91 104.99
CA ARG A 8 21.93 11.68 105.49
C ARG A 8 20.44 11.64 105.07
N ILE A 9 20.03 10.48 104.51
CA ILE A 9 18.76 9.70 104.69
C ILE A 9 17.53 10.09 103.82
N PRO A 10 16.59 9.18 103.40
CA PRO A 10 16.13 7.96 104.11
C PRO A 10 15.95 6.60 103.38
N MET A 11 15.55 5.67 104.24
CA MET A 11 15.26 4.22 104.23
C MET A 11 13.73 3.94 104.19
N MET A 12 13.34 2.64 104.06
CA MET A 12 12.01 1.95 104.11
C MET A 12 11.33 1.71 102.74
N MET A 13 10.79 0.54 102.34
CA MET A 13 10.25 -0.70 102.97
C MET A 13 10.34 -1.84 101.90
N LEU A 14 10.78 -3.07 102.18
CA LEU A 14 10.06 -4.28 102.67
C LEU A 14 8.85 -4.79 101.83
N MET A 15 9.02 -5.92 101.12
CA MET A 15 8.20 -7.17 101.13
C MET A 15 8.44 -8.00 99.85
N ILE A 16 9.11 -9.15 99.94
CA ILE A 16 8.55 -10.52 99.98
C ILE A 16 7.77 -10.89 98.70
N GLY A 17 8.30 -11.87 97.96
CA GLY A 17 7.51 -12.64 97.01
C GLY A 17 8.32 -13.50 96.06
N CYS A 18 8.62 -14.74 96.49
CA CYS A 18 8.75 -15.94 95.63
C CYS A 18 9.92 -15.96 94.62
N LEU A 19 10.55 -17.08 94.25
CA LEU A 19 10.24 -18.49 94.35
C LEU A 19 11.55 -19.27 94.12
N ILE A 20 11.49 -20.56 94.41
CA ILE A 20 12.58 -21.51 94.58
C ILE A 20 13.22 -21.91 93.24
N PHE A 21 14.51 -22.25 93.33
CA PHE A 21 15.38 -22.89 92.35
C PHE A 21 14.71 -23.99 91.48
N SER A 22 14.96 -23.93 90.17
CA SER A 22 15.00 -25.11 89.32
C SER A 22 16.09 -24.95 88.25
N PHE A 23 17.03 -25.88 88.23
CA PHE A 23 18.09 -26.03 87.25
C PHE A 23 17.53 -26.01 85.81
N ALA A 24 18.01 -25.08 84.99
CA ALA A 24 17.83 -25.14 83.54
C ALA A 24 19.22 -25.23 82.89
N VAL A 25 19.46 -26.38 82.27
CA VAL A 25 20.57 -26.61 81.34
C VAL A 25 20.44 -25.58 80.20
N MET A 26 21.40 -24.65 80.11
CA MET A 26 21.53 -23.77 78.95
C MET A 26 21.86 -24.62 77.73
N LYS A 27 20.85 -24.92 76.90
CA LYS A 27 21.07 -25.34 75.51
C LYS A 27 21.74 -24.17 74.80
N VAL A 28 23.03 -24.32 74.51
CA VAL A 28 23.70 -23.48 73.51
C VAL A 28 23.12 -23.88 72.14
N THR A 29 22.08 -23.18 71.71
CA THR A 29 21.65 -23.20 70.31
C THR A 29 22.59 -22.29 69.54
N THR A 30 23.57 -22.88 68.85
CA THR A 30 24.26 -22.22 67.74
C THR A 30 23.24 -21.92 66.66
N VAL A 31 22.79 -20.66 66.56
CA VAL A 31 22.06 -20.18 65.39
C VAL A 31 23.08 -19.94 64.29
N SER A 32 23.25 -20.94 63.41
CA SER A 32 23.84 -20.70 62.09
C SER A 32 22.83 -19.85 61.32
N ALA A 33 23.16 -18.59 61.03
CA ALA A 33 22.36 -17.77 60.13
C ALA A 33 22.27 -18.49 58.77
N LYS A 34 21.06 -18.93 58.40
CA LYS A 34 20.81 -19.59 57.11
C LYS A 34 21.17 -18.59 56.01
N LYS A 35 22.29 -18.84 55.33
CA LYS A 35 22.77 -17.96 54.25
C LYS A 35 21.77 -18.06 53.10
N ASP A 36 21.04 -16.97 52.84
CA ASP A 36 20.14 -16.94 51.69
C ASP A 36 20.94 -16.83 50.40
N TYR A 37 20.53 -17.61 49.41
CA TYR A 37 21.10 -17.63 48.07
C TYR A 37 20.02 -17.10 47.13
N PRO A 38 19.94 -15.78 46.92
CA PRO A 38 18.85 -15.19 46.15
C PRO A 38 18.90 -15.59 44.67
N TYR A 39 20.08 -15.97 44.17
CA TYR A 39 20.29 -16.23 42.75
C TYR A 39 20.89 -17.60 42.44
N TYR A 40 20.65 -18.05 41.20
CA TYR A 40 21.25 -19.20 40.54
C TYR A 40 21.80 -18.75 39.18
N ILE A 41 23.06 -19.09 38.89
CA ILE A 41 23.75 -18.60 37.70
C ILE A 41 23.89 -19.73 36.69
N LYS A 42 23.35 -19.55 35.49
CA LYS A 42 23.53 -20.47 34.36
C LYS A 42 24.50 -19.86 33.36
N VAL A 43 25.58 -20.58 33.03
CA VAL A 43 26.56 -20.19 32.02
C VAL A 43 26.43 -21.11 30.82
N ASN A 44 25.87 -20.61 29.73
CA ASN A 44 25.93 -21.29 28.45
C ASN A 44 27.30 -21.04 27.81
N LYS A 45 28.20 -22.03 27.93
CA LYS A 45 29.55 -21.99 27.39
C LYS A 45 29.56 -21.92 25.86
N GLN A 46 28.63 -22.61 25.19
CA GLN A 46 28.53 -22.62 23.73
C GLN A 46 28.10 -21.26 23.17
N GLN A 47 27.11 -20.61 23.78
CA GLN A 47 26.62 -19.31 23.34
C GLN A 47 27.37 -18.12 23.96
N ASN A 48 28.23 -18.36 24.95
CA ASN A 48 28.94 -17.32 25.69
C ASN A 48 27.94 -16.31 26.32
N CYS A 49 26.93 -16.86 26.98
CA CYS A 49 25.85 -16.12 27.63
C CYS A 49 25.66 -16.63 29.06
N ILE A 50 25.54 -15.72 30.02
CA ILE A 50 25.15 -16.01 31.39
C ILE A 50 23.71 -15.56 31.58
N THR A 51 22.89 -16.39 32.22
CA THR A 51 21.57 -16.01 32.69
C THR A 51 21.49 -16.23 34.20
N VAL A 52 21.08 -15.18 34.92
CA VAL A 52 20.85 -15.23 36.36
C VAL A 52 19.37 -15.41 36.62
N TYR A 53 19.04 -16.34 37.51
CA TYR A 53 17.68 -16.69 37.91
C TYR A 53 17.47 -16.40 39.39
N GLU A 54 16.32 -15.84 39.73
CA GLU A 54 15.81 -15.79 41.10
C GLU A 54 14.79 -16.91 41.34
N LYS A 55 14.44 -17.10 42.62
CA LYS A 55 13.42 -18.07 43.01
C LYS A 55 12.02 -17.57 42.62
N ASP A 56 11.23 -18.45 42.04
CA ASP A 56 9.80 -18.23 41.86
C ASP A 56 9.05 -18.33 43.19
N LYS A 57 7.72 -18.13 43.13
CA LYS A 57 6.82 -18.28 44.27
C LYS A 57 6.86 -19.66 44.95
N ASN A 58 7.39 -20.68 44.28
CA ASN A 58 7.53 -22.05 44.78
C ASN A 58 8.95 -22.33 45.31
N GLY A 59 9.84 -21.33 45.34
CA GLY A 59 11.22 -21.46 45.81
C GLY A 59 12.18 -22.06 44.78
N LYS A 60 11.77 -22.24 43.51
CA LYS A 60 12.61 -22.81 42.44
C LYS A 60 13.23 -21.71 41.59
N TYR A 61 14.49 -21.85 41.20
CA TYR A 61 15.18 -20.86 40.36
C TYR A 61 14.73 -20.93 38.89
N THR A 62 13.60 -20.30 38.57
CA THR A 62 13.00 -20.33 37.23
C THR A 62 12.70 -18.96 36.64
N VAL A 63 12.86 -17.87 37.40
CA VAL A 63 12.58 -16.51 36.93
C VAL A 63 13.89 -15.86 36.47
N PRO A 64 14.10 -15.65 35.16
CA PRO A 64 15.32 -15.01 34.67
C PRO A 64 15.28 -13.50 34.92
N VAL A 65 16.31 -12.95 35.56
CA VAL A 65 16.36 -11.53 35.98
C VAL A 65 17.47 -10.72 35.30
N LYS A 66 18.52 -11.38 34.80
CA LYS A 66 19.62 -10.71 34.11
C LYS A 66 20.31 -11.66 33.14
N ALA A 67 20.62 -11.15 31.95
CA ALA A 67 21.56 -11.79 31.03
C ALA A 67 22.85 -10.98 30.95
N MET A 68 23.97 -11.67 30.79
CA MET A 68 25.30 -11.07 30.67
C MET A 68 26.03 -11.75 29.52
N THR A 69 26.64 -10.97 28.65
CA THR A 69 27.54 -11.55 27.64
C THR A 69 28.88 -11.85 28.28
N CYS A 70 29.35 -13.09 28.09
CA CYS A 70 30.62 -13.53 28.62
C CYS A 70 31.59 -13.98 27.53
N SER A 71 32.80 -14.33 27.94
CA SER A 71 33.79 -15.03 27.15
C SER A 71 34.35 -16.15 28.00
N THR A 72 33.87 -17.36 27.74
CA THR A 72 34.35 -18.57 28.39
C THR A 72 35.71 -18.97 27.82
N GLY A 73 36.34 -19.94 28.47
CA GLY A 73 37.58 -20.55 28.01
C GLY A 73 37.42 -22.00 27.61
N TRP A 74 38.41 -22.50 26.87
CA TRP A 74 38.45 -23.90 26.45
C TRP A 74 38.38 -24.85 27.65
N ALA A 75 39.14 -24.56 28.71
CA ALA A 75 39.17 -25.34 29.94
C ALA A 75 38.05 -25.01 30.94
N THR A 76 37.06 -24.17 30.58
CA THR A 76 35.88 -23.96 31.46
C THR A 76 35.12 -25.29 31.56
N PRO A 77 35.00 -25.90 32.76
CA PRO A 77 34.40 -27.21 32.91
C PRO A 77 32.87 -27.13 32.85
N LEU A 78 32.22 -28.15 32.30
CA LEU A 78 30.77 -28.32 32.43
C LEU A 78 30.42 -28.85 33.82
N GLY A 79 29.18 -28.63 34.25
CA GLY A 79 28.65 -29.14 35.52
C GLY A 79 28.17 -28.04 36.47
N THR A 80 27.77 -28.46 37.66
CA THR A 80 27.21 -27.59 38.69
C THR A 80 28.18 -27.42 39.85
N TYR A 81 28.43 -26.18 40.23
CA TYR A 81 29.43 -25.78 41.22
C TYR A 81 28.87 -24.73 42.18
N ASN A 82 29.56 -24.48 43.29
CA ASN A 82 29.23 -23.42 44.22
C ASN A 82 30.40 -22.43 44.31
N THR A 83 30.12 -21.13 44.27
CA THR A 83 31.16 -20.10 44.36
C THR A 83 31.93 -20.21 45.68
N ILE A 84 33.25 -20.04 45.63
CA ILE A 84 34.16 -20.38 46.74
C ILE A 84 34.72 -19.13 47.42
N GLU A 85 35.07 -18.11 46.63
CA GLU A 85 35.76 -16.93 47.14
C GLU A 85 35.53 -15.72 46.21
N ARG A 86 35.69 -14.51 46.73
CA ARG A 86 35.57 -13.25 45.98
C ARG A 86 36.80 -12.37 46.19
N TYR A 87 37.22 -11.66 45.15
CA TYR A 87 38.37 -10.75 45.18
C TYR A 87 38.04 -9.46 44.44
N ARG A 88 38.32 -8.29 45.05
CA ARG A 88 38.18 -7.01 44.35
C ARG A 88 39.14 -6.91 43.15
N TRP A 89 40.37 -7.40 43.33
CA TRP A 89 41.39 -7.59 42.30
C TRP A 89 42.02 -8.97 42.47
N LYS A 90 42.21 -9.70 41.36
CA LYS A 90 42.86 -11.01 41.39
C LYS A 90 43.91 -11.10 40.29
N LEU A 91 45.13 -11.49 40.66
CA LEU A 91 46.18 -11.91 39.72
C LEU A 91 45.73 -13.17 38.99
N LEU A 92 45.79 -13.11 37.66
CA LEU A 92 45.40 -14.16 36.73
C LEU A 92 46.65 -14.72 36.04
N MET A 93 46.48 -15.86 35.36
CA MET A 93 47.53 -16.43 34.53
C MET A 93 47.98 -15.44 33.44
N GLY A 94 49.29 -15.22 33.34
CA GLY A 94 49.88 -14.29 32.38
C GLY A 94 50.22 -12.90 32.95
N ASP A 95 50.32 -12.77 34.28
CA ASP A 95 50.66 -11.52 34.99
C ASP A 95 49.71 -10.35 34.67
N VAL A 96 48.41 -10.66 34.66
CA VAL A 96 47.33 -9.70 34.42
C VAL A 96 46.27 -9.79 35.51
N TRP A 97 45.44 -8.76 35.64
CA TRP A 97 44.55 -8.58 36.78
C TRP A 97 43.08 -8.58 36.37
N GLY A 98 42.22 -9.25 37.12
CA GLY A 98 40.76 -9.20 36.97
C GLY A 98 40.10 -8.41 38.09
N GLN A 99 39.15 -7.53 37.76
CA GLN A 99 38.29 -6.85 38.73
C GLN A 99 37.11 -7.74 39.13
N TYR A 100 36.64 -7.57 40.37
CA TYR A 100 35.42 -8.18 40.90
C TYR A 100 35.32 -9.68 40.63
N SER A 101 36.41 -10.39 40.94
CA SER A 101 36.56 -11.81 40.62
C SER A 101 35.79 -12.67 41.61
N THR A 102 35.03 -13.65 41.12
CA THR A 102 34.34 -14.65 41.94
C THR A 102 34.75 -16.05 41.49
N ARG A 103 35.41 -16.80 42.38
CA ARG A 103 35.91 -18.16 42.11
C ARG A 103 34.74 -19.15 42.08
N ILE A 104 34.66 -19.96 41.04
CA ILE A 104 33.61 -20.97 40.83
C ILE A 104 34.13 -22.34 41.25
N VAL A 105 35.20 -22.80 40.61
CA VAL A 105 35.79 -24.14 40.84
C VAL A 105 37.25 -24.13 40.44
N LYS A 106 38.12 -24.74 41.25
CA LYS A 106 39.58 -24.76 41.01
C LYS A 106 40.09 -23.35 40.68
N GLY A 107 40.78 -23.18 39.55
CA GLY A 107 41.28 -21.90 39.04
C GLY A 107 40.30 -21.14 38.12
N ILE A 108 39.02 -21.52 38.05
CA ILE A 108 38.02 -20.90 37.17
C ILE A 108 37.24 -19.84 37.95
N LEU A 109 37.21 -18.62 37.41
CA LEU A 109 36.54 -17.47 38.01
C LEU A 109 35.61 -16.79 37.00
N PHE A 110 34.52 -16.19 37.50
CA PHE A 110 33.97 -15.00 36.89
C PHE A 110 34.90 -13.83 37.18
N HIS A 111 35.22 -13.01 36.20
CA HIS A 111 35.95 -11.76 36.41
C HIS A 111 35.73 -10.80 35.24
N SER A 112 36.01 -9.51 35.46
CA SER A 112 36.05 -8.54 34.35
C SER A 112 37.05 -8.97 33.28
N VAL A 113 36.96 -8.45 32.06
CA VAL A 113 38.12 -8.52 31.14
C VAL A 113 39.38 -7.97 31.83
N TRP A 114 40.54 -8.54 31.51
CA TRP A 114 41.75 -8.34 32.28
C TRP A 114 42.44 -6.99 32.01
N TYR A 115 43.23 -6.57 32.99
CA TYR A 115 43.99 -5.32 33.06
C TYR A 115 45.48 -5.62 33.18
N TYR A 116 46.34 -4.75 32.64
CA TYR A 116 47.80 -4.91 32.75
C TYR A 116 48.33 -4.64 34.17
N LYS A 117 47.60 -3.84 34.96
CA LYS A 117 47.93 -3.51 36.35
C LYS A 117 46.65 -3.54 37.20
N MET A 118 46.78 -3.44 38.52
CA MET A 118 45.65 -3.15 39.42
C MET A 118 45.18 -1.69 39.30
N ASP A 119 44.88 -1.28 38.07
CA ASP A 119 44.51 0.07 37.69
C ASP A 119 43.36 -0.01 36.67
N PRO A 120 42.17 0.55 36.97
CA PRO A 120 41.00 0.46 36.11
C PRO A 120 41.15 1.21 34.77
N SER A 121 42.23 1.96 34.57
CA SER A 121 42.59 2.61 33.31
C SER A 121 43.51 1.77 32.41
N THR A 122 43.79 0.51 32.78
CA THR A 122 44.73 -0.37 32.06
C THR A 122 44.08 -1.61 31.43
N LEU A 123 42.78 -1.55 31.12
CA LEU A 123 42.03 -2.62 30.46
C LEU A 123 42.66 -2.99 29.11
N SER A 124 42.67 -4.28 28.79
CA SER A 124 42.95 -4.72 27.42
C SER A 124 41.74 -4.56 26.50
N ALA A 125 41.67 -3.45 25.74
CA ALA A 125 40.63 -3.23 24.71
C ALA A 125 40.54 -4.39 23.71
N THR A 126 41.68 -4.95 23.29
CA THR A 126 41.74 -6.10 22.37
C THR A 126 40.99 -7.31 22.92
N GLN A 127 41.08 -7.57 24.22
CA GLN A 127 40.42 -8.71 24.84
C GLN A 127 38.98 -8.37 25.23
N TYR A 128 38.69 -7.11 25.51
CA TYR A 128 37.34 -6.63 25.70
C TYR A 128 36.51 -6.83 24.43
N ASN A 129 37.08 -6.51 23.27
CA ASN A 129 36.43 -6.70 21.98
C ASN A 129 36.14 -8.17 21.64
N LYS A 130 36.72 -9.13 22.37
CA LYS A 130 36.41 -10.57 22.27
C LYS A 130 35.22 -11.02 23.11
N LEU A 131 34.65 -10.16 23.97
CA LEU A 131 33.44 -10.47 24.72
C LEU A 131 32.35 -11.02 23.77
N GLY A 132 31.72 -12.11 24.19
CA GLY A 132 30.78 -12.87 23.37
C GLY A 132 31.41 -14.00 22.56
N SER A 133 32.72 -14.22 22.64
CA SER A 133 33.41 -15.36 22.00
C SER A 133 34.22 -16.17 23.00
N THR A 134 34.50 -17.43 22.69
CA THR A 134 35.40 -18.27 23.50
C THR A 134 36.83 -17.76 23.34
N ALA A 135 37.38 -17.15 24.39
CA ALA A 135 38.58 -16.31 24.28
C ALA A 135 39.56 -16.44 25.45
N SER A 136 39.21 -17.21 26.49
CA SER A 136 40.07 -17.41 27.65
C SER A 136 40.68 -18.82 27.66
N HIS A 137 41.71 -19.01 28.49
CA HIS A 137 42.23 -20.36 28.75
C HIS A 137 41.27 -21.19 29.62
N GLY A 138 40.49 -20.56 30.50
CA GLY A 138 39.53 -21.25 31.37
C GLY A 138 38.53 -20.37 32.11
N CYS A 139 38.89 -19.15 32.51
CA CYS A 139 37.97 -18.25 33.23
C CYS A 139 36.80 -17.74 32.37
N ILE A 140 35.77 -17.20 33.01
CA ILE A 140 34.62 -16.59 32.36
C ILE A 140 34.75 -15.07 32.48
N ARG A 141 35.14 -14.42 31.37
CA ARG A 141 35.33 -12.97 31.29
C ARG A 141 34.02 -12.28 30.99
N ILE A 142 33.75 -11.18 31.68
CA ILE A 142 32.54 -10.34 31.52
C ILE A 142 32.92 -8.86 31.62
N THR A 143 31.96 -7.95 31.44
CA THR A 143 32.19 -6.52 31.68
C THR A 143 32.43 -6.25 33.18
N VAL A 144 32.96 -5.08 33.52
CA VAL A 144 33.12 -4.66 34.92
C VAL A 144 31.78 -4.55 35.63
N GLU A 145 30.75 -3.99 34.99
CA GLU A 145 29.41 -3.91 35.56
C GLU A 145 28.87 -5.28 35.93
N ASP A 146 28.95 -6.25 35.01
CA ASP A 146 28.43 -7.60 35.26
C ASP A 146 29.27 -8.36 36.29
N ALA A 147 30.60 -8.22 36.27
CA ALA A 147 31.47 -8.81 37.28
C ALA A 147 31.18 -8.26 38.68
N LYS A 148 31.02 -6.93 38.77
CA LYS A 148 30.65 -6.26 40.01
C LYS A 148 29.26 -6.69 40.48
N TRP A 149 28.30 -6.82 39.57
CA TRP A 149 26.96 -7.27 39.90
C TRP A 149 26.99 -8.67 40.53
N ILE A 150 27.71 -9.63 39.93
CA ILE A 150 27.88 -10.97 40.53
C ILE A 150 28.59 -10.86 41.88
N TYR A 151 29.67 -10.09 41.94
CA TYR A 151 30.45 -9.91 43.16
C TYR A 151 29.59 -9.35 44.31
N ASP A 152 28.73 -8.36 44.06
CA ASP A 152 27.92 -7.72 45.09
C ASP A 152 26.67 -8.53 45.45
N ASN A 153 26.01 -9.16 44.47
CA ASN A 153 24.68 -9.75 44.64
C ASN A 153 24.68 -11.27 44.85
N CYS A 154 25.77 -11.97 44.57
CA CYS A 154 25.87 -13.43 44.69
C CYS A 154 26.82 -13.83 45.84
N PRO A 155 26.30 -14.21 47.02
CA PRO A 155 27.13 -14.64 48.14
C PRO A 155 27.98 -15.87 47.81
N VAL A 156 29.13 -16.03 48.49
CA VAL A 156 29.92 -17.27 48.43
C VAL A 156 29.03 -18.48 48.78
N GLY A 157 29.03 -19.48 47.91
CA GLY A 157 28.15 -20.64 47.91
C GLY A 157 27.03 -20.58 46.87
N THR A 158 26.88 -19.47 46.14
CA THR A 158 25.91 -19.34 45.03
C THR A 158 26.13 -20.45 44.02
N THR A 159 25.05 -21.09 43.58
CA THR A 159 25.13 -22.20 42.62
C THR A 159 25.34 -21.68 41.19
N VAL A 160 26.26 -22.31 40.48
CA VAL A 160 26.65 -22.00 39.11
C VAL A 160 26.57 -23.28 38.28
N GLU A 161 25.72 -23.30 37.26
CA GLU A 161 25.61 -24.39 36.29
C GLU A 161 26.25 -23.96 34.98
N ILE A 162 27.25 -24.72 34.52
CA ILE A 162 27.94 -24.49 33.26
C ILE A 162 27.56 -25.60 32.29
N TYR A 163 26.96 -25.22 31.17
CA TYR A 163 26.36 -26.14 30.21
C TYR A 163 26.62 -25.66 28.77
N ASN A 164 26.29 -26.51 27.80
CA ASN A 164 26.26 -26.14 26.38
C ASN A 164 24.83 -26.28 25.87
N ASP A 165 24.34 -25.24 25.21
CA ASP A 165 23.09 -25.28 24.46
C ASP A 165 23.20 -24.35 23.25
N LYS A 166 22.41 -24.59 22.20
CA LYS A 166 22.32 -23.69 21.05
C LYS A 166 21.51 -22.43 21.37
N ASP A 167 20.59 -22.50 22.33
CA ASP A 167 19.81 -21.36 22.81
C ASP A 167 20.63 -20.53 23.82
N PRO A 168 20.86 -19.22 23.59
CA PRO A 168 21.56 -18.36 24.54
C PRO A 168 20.84 -18.18 25.88
N GLY A 169 19.57 -18.59 25.99
CA GLY A 169 18.74 -18.48 27.18
C GLY A 169 17.56 -17.52 26.98
N PRO A 170 16.62 -17.49 27.94
CA PRO A 170 15.30 -16.86 27.78
C PRO A 170 15.33 -15.34 27.61
N LEU A 171 16.42 -14.67 28.00
CA LEU A 171 16.61 -13.23 27.83
C LEU A 171 17.46 -12.88 26.59
N GLY A 172 17.89 -13.89 25.84
CA GLY A 172 18.84 -13.73 24.75
C GLY A 172 20.24 -13.35 25.23
N LYS A 173 21.17 -13.27 24.29
CA LYS A 173 22.53 -12.81 24.55
C LYS A 173 22.61 -11.29 24.35
N PRO A 174 23.02 -10.51 25.37
CA PRO A 174 23.20 -9.07 25.22
C PRO A 174 24.25 -8.72 24.15
N GLU A 175 24.07 -7.59 23.47
CA GLU A 175 25.11 -7.08 22.58
C GLU A 175 26.33 -6.59 23.37
N THR A 176 27.49 -6.52 22.70
CA THR A 176 28.71 -5.96 23.28
C THR A 176 29.06 -4.65 22.61
N ILE A 177 29.32 -3.60 23.39
CA ILE A 177 29.97 -2.40 22.87
C ILE A 177 31.43 -2.72 22.52
N LYS A 178 31.97 -2.08 21.48
CA LYS A 178 33.37 -2.26 21.08
C LYS A 178 34.21 -1.04 21.47
N LEU A 179 35.49 -1.25 21.69
CA LEU A 179 36.47 -0.24 22.07
C LEU A 179 37.48 -0.01 20.95
N LYS A 180 37.91 1.24 20.81
CA LYS A 180 39.05 1.59 19.96
C LYS A 180 40.35 1.07 20.58
N ALA A 181 41.33 0.75 19.74
CA ALA A 181 42.67 0.38 20.21
C ALA A 181 43.25 1.47 21.13
N GLY A 182 43.97 1.07 22.18
CA GLY A 182 44.51 1.97 23.20
C GLY A 182 43.51 2.43 24.27
N THR A 183 42.24 2.03 24.19
CA THR A 183 41.27 2.30 25.27
C THR A 183 41.59 1.44 26.49
N GLY A 184 41.89 2.07 27.62
CA GLY A 184 42.19 1.39 28.87
C GLY A 184 41.03 1.28 29.86
N TRP A 185 39.85 1.79 29.52
CA TRP A 185 38.68 1.80 30.40
C TRP A 185 37.57 0.88 29.88
N ASP A 186 36.91 0.16 30.78
CA ASP A 186 35.65 -0.52 30.48
C ASP A 186 34.52 0.53 30.52
N PRO A 187 33.73 0.74 29.46
CA PRO A 187 32.69 1.77 29.43
C PRO A 187 31.54 1.53 30.41
N THR A 188 31.47 0.34 31.01
CA THR A 188 30.49 -0.04 32.04
C THR A 188 31.01 0.15 33.47
N ASP A 189 32.31 0.44 33.66
CA ASP A 189 32.89 0.68 34.99
C ASP A 189 32.41 2.02 35.57
N THR A 190 31.76 2.00 36.72
CA THR A 190 31.22 3.20 37.38
C THR A 190 32.26 4.04 38.12
N ASN A 191 33.56 3.73 38.00
CA ASN A 191 34.63 4.56 38.56
C ASN A 191 34.49 6.02 38.10
N LYS A 192 34.55 6.97 39.04
CA LYS A 192 34.38 8.42 38.78
C LYS A 192 35.32 8.97 37.70
N ASP A 193 36.51 8.39 37.56
CA ASP A 193 37.54 8.85 36.62
C ASP A 193 37.40 8.21 35.22
N ASN A 194 36.39 7.34 35.02
CA ASN A 194 36.12 6.72 33.73
C ASN A 194 35.64 7.78 32.72
N PRO A 195 36.37 8.01 31.62
CA PRO A 195 36.03 9.03 30.63
C PRO A 195 34.73 8.74 29.86
N PHE A 196 34.18 7.53 29.99
CA PHE A 196 32.91 7.18 29.37
C PHE A 196 31.70 7.60 30.20
N ASN A 197 31.78 7.85 31.51
CA ASN A 197 30.60 8.08 32.36
C ASN A 197 29.70 9.23 31.87
N ASN A 198 30.32 10.29 31.35
CA ASN A 198 29.60 11.48 30.87
C ASN A 198 29.38 11.47 29.35
N LYS A 199 29.60 10.32 28.68
CA LYS A 199 29.40 10.16 27.24
C LYS A 199 28.15 9.35 26.95
N ALA A 200 27.51 9.71 25.86
CA ALA A 200 26.37 9.04 25.27
C ALA A 200 26.59 8.89 23.76
N PRO A 201 25.74 8.12 23.06
CA PRO A 201 25.74 8.13 21.60
C PRO A 201 25.65 9.55 21.02
N ASN A 202 26.19 9.77 19.84
CA ASN A 202 26.12 11.05 19.15
C ASN A 202 25.48 10.89 17.77
N ILE A 203 24.49 11.74 17.44
CA ILE A 203 23.79 11.75 16.15
C ILE A 203 24.30 12.94 15.34
N ASN A 204 24.84 12.68 14.16
CA ASN A 204 25.43 13.69 13.27
C ASN A 204 24.62 13.81 11.97
N GLY A 205 24.67 14.98 11.33
CA GLY A 205 24.00 15.23 10.04
C GLY A 205 22.48 15.45 10.10
N ALA A 206 21.83 15.14 11.23
CA ALA A 206 20.44 15.50 11.50
C ALA A 206 20.30 17.03 11.65
N LYS A 207 19.74 17.68 10.64
CA LYS A 207 19.53 19.12 10.56
C LYS A 207 18.14 19.47 10.04
N ASN A 208 17.69 20.69 10.31
CA ASN A 208 16.46 21.22 9.70
C ASN A 208 16.60 21.24 8.18
N ARG A 209 15.51 20.95 7.48
CA ARG A 209 15.46 20.92 6.01
C ARG A 209 14.24 21.70 5.53
N THR A 210 14.34 22.26 4.33
CA THR A 210 13.21 22.83 3.62
C THR A 210 13.11 22.12 2.27
N ILE A 211 11.92 21.63 1.93
CA ILE A 211 11.64 20.96 0.67
C ILE A 211 10.49 21.66 -0.05
N GLU A 212 10.53 21.63 -1.37
CA GLU A 212 9.43 22.11 -2.20
C GLU A 212 8.30 21.07 -2.20
N TRP A 213 7.07 21.54 -2.38
CA TRP A 213 5.88 20.70 -2.44
C TRP A 213 6.02 19.57 -3.47
N GLY A 214 5.63 18.36 -3.06
CA GLY A 214 5.69 17.13 -3.84
C GLY A 214 7.10 16.52 -4.00
N THR A 215 8.13 17.08 -3.35
CA THR A 215 9.49 16.53 -3.39
C THR A 215 9.61 15.33 -2.47
N GLU A 216 10.16 14.22 -2.96
CA GLU A 216 10.46 13.05 -2.12
C GLU A 216 11.60 13.36 -1.13
N ILE A 217 11.48 12.83 0.09
CA ILE A 217 12.47 13.05 1.15
C ILE A 217 12.88 11.74 1.82
N ASP A 218 14.19 11.48 1.82
CA ASP A 218 14.82 10.45 2.66
C ASP A 218 15.32 11.09 3.97
N LEU A 219 14.67 10.74 5.07
CA LEU A 219 14.99 11.26 6.41
C LEU A 219 16.32 10.72 6.97
N LEU A 220 16.82 9.59 6.48
CA LEU A 220 18.10 9.00 6.92
C LEU A 220 19.28 9.45 6.07
N LYS A 221 19.04 10.00 4.87
CA LYS A 221 20.11 10.48 3.97
C LYS A 221 21.06 11.43 4.69
N GLY A 222 22.32 11.03 4.82
CA GLY A 222 23.39 11.82 5.45
C GLY A 222 23.34 11.92 6.98
N VAL A 223 22.47 11.15 7.65
CA VAL A 223 22.42 11.06 9.11
C VAL A 223 23.23 9.85 9.57
N THR A 224 24.15 10.06 10.50
CA THR A 224 25.01 8.99 11.07
C THR A 224 24.95 9.03 12.59
N ALA A 225 25.33 7.92 13.24
CA ALA A 225 25.40 7.85 14.69
C ALA A 225 26.64 7.10 15.16
N THR A 226 27.25 7.58 16.24
CA THR A 226 28.33 6.90 16.95
C THR A 226 27.91 6.55 18.38
N SER A 227 28.38 5.42 18.90
CA SER A 227 28.14 4.98 20.28
C SER A 227 28.95 5.78 21.29
N THR A 228 28.71 5.54 22.58
CA THR A 228 29.48 6.10 23.70
C THR A 228 31.01 5.98 23.54
N THR A 229 31.47 4.88 22.92
CA THR A 229 32.90 4.60 22.70
C THR A 229 33.40 5.09 21.34
N GLY A 230 32.55 5.74 20.55
CA GLY A 230 32.88 6.31 19.25
C GLY A 230 32.92 5.30 18.10
N MET A 231 32.27 4.13 18.26
CA MET A 231 32.06 3.15 17.19
C MET A 231 30.79 3.50 16.40
N ASP A 232 30.79 3.25 15.08
CA ASP A 232 29.62 3.49 14.22
C ASP A 232 28.44 2.61 14.63
N ILE A 233 27.28 3.24 14.80
CA ILE A 233 25.99 2.62 15.09
C ILE A 233 24.89 3.22 14.21
N THR A 234 25.23 3.74 13.03
CA THR A 234 24.28 4.39 12.11
C THR A 234 23.08 3.50 11.78
N SER A 235 23.27 2.18 11.67
CA SER A 235 22.19 1.21 11.44
C SER A 235 21.20 1.10 12.62
N LYS A 236 21.52 1.64 13.79
CA LYS A 236 20.66 1.65 14.99
C LYS A 236 19.85 2.92 15.14
N ILE A 237 19.93 3.85 14.19
CA ILE A 237 19.10 5.06 14.21
C ILE A 237 17.63 4.67 14.04
N LYS A 238 16.79 5.15 14.94
CA LYS A 238 15.33 5.10 14.83
C LYS A 238 14.81 6.51 14.56
N VAL A 239 13.83 6.62 13.66
CA VAL A 239 13.21 7.90 13.29
C VAL A 239 11.74 7.88 13.70
N GLU A 240 11.33 8.90 14.44
CA GLU A 240 9.95 9.17 14.80
C GLU A 240 9.45 10.43 14.07
N GLY A 241 8.23 10.36 13.53
CA GLY A 241 7.62 11.40 12.70
C GLY A 241 7.53 11.00 11.23
N LYS A 242 6.65 11.68 10.50
CA LYS A 242 6.43 11.52 9.06
C LYS A 242 6.32 12.89 8.42
N VAL A 243 6.71 12.99 7.15
CA VAL A 243 6.58 14.21 6.34
C VAL A 243 5.63 13.90 5.20
N ASP A 244 4.52 14.64 5.10
CA ASP A 244 3.70 14.67 3.89
C ASP A 244 4.22 15.80 2.99
N SER A 245 4.94 15.47 1.92
CA SER A 245 5.47 16.46 0.99
C SER A 245 4.38 17.17 0.17
N PHE A 246 3.13 16.69 0.22
CA PHE A 246 1.99 17.29 -0.47
C PHE A 246 1.13 18.19 0.43
N THR A 247 1.58 18.45 1.66
CA THR A 247 0.92 19.36 2.59
C THR A 247 1.96 20.35 3.12
N ALA A 248 1.78 21.62 2.79
CA ALA A 248 2.66 22.68 3.26
C ALA A 248 2.62 22.77 4.79
N GLY A 249 3.77 23.01 5.41
CA GLY A 249 3.85 23.10 6.87
C GLY A 249 5.18 22.67 7.44
N LYS A 250 5.25 22.65 8.78
CA LYS A 250 6.43 22.25 9.55
C LYS A 250 6.19 20.90 10.21
N TYR A 251 7.04 19.94 9.90
CA TYR A 251 6.98 18.57 10.41
C TYR A 251 8.11 18.35 11.41
N LYS A 252 7.77 17.87 12.62
CA LYS A 252 8.74 17.53 13.65
C LYS A 252 9.23 16.10 13.45
N ILE A 253 10.53 15.93 13.33
CA ILE A 253 11.20 14.63 13.20
C ILE A 253 12.15 14.44 14.38
N ILE A 254 12.14 13.28 15.01
CA ILE A 254 13.00 12.95 16.14
C ILE A 254 13.83 11.71 15.78
N TYR A 255 15.16 11.85 15.88
CA TYR A 255 16.09 10.74 15.72
C TYR A 255 16.52 10.22 17.08
N TYR A 256 16.59 8.90 17.21
CA TYR A 256 17.10 8.20 18.39
C TYR A 256 18.26 7.29 18.00
N ALA A 257 19.27 7.21 18.86
CA ALA A 257 20.35 6.24 18.74
C ALA A 257 20.61 5.63 20.12
N THR A 258 20.61 4.29 20.20
CA THR A 258 20.86 3.54 21.43
C THR A 258 22.04 2.60 21.20
N ASP A 259 23.05 2.64 22.07
CA ASP A 259 24.20 1.74 21.97
C ASP A 259 24.01 0.42 22.74
N ALA A 260 25.00 -0.47 22.64
CA ALA A 260 24.93 -1.81 23.20
C ALA A 260 24.96 -1.87 24.74
N ILE A 261 25.29 -0.76 25.42
CA ILE A 261 25.21 -0.65 26.90
C ILE A 261 23.95 0.12 27.33
N GLY A 262 22.97 0.29 26.43
CA GLY A 262 21.67 0.87 26.73
C GLY A 262 21.66 2.40 26.83
N ARG A 263 22.77 3.10 26.53
CA ARG A 263 22.78 4.56 26.55
C ARG A 263 22.11 5.09 25.28
N MET A 264 21.36 6.18 25.43
CA MET A 264 20.53 6.72 24.36
C MET A 264 20.72 8.22 24.19
N SER A 265 20.70 8.67 22.93
CA SER A 265 20.62 10.08 22.57
C SER A 265 19.44 10.35 21.64
N LYS A 266 18.91 11.57 21.72
CA LYS A 266 17.81 12.05 20.88
C LYS A 266 18.17 13.38 20.20
N LYS A 267 17.75 13.56 18.96
CA LYS A 267 17.91 14.82 18.21
C LYS A 267 16.62 15.15 17.46
N GLY A 268 15.99 16.27 17.82
CA GLY A 268 14.83 16.81 17.11
C GLY A 268 15.25 17.75 15.98
N VAL A 269 14.59 17.65 14.83
CA VAL A 269 14.72 18.58 13.69
C VAL A 269 13.34 18.93 13.14
N THR A 270 13.29 19.99 12.35
CA THR A 270 12.09 20.42 11.62
C THR A 270 12.32 20.28 10.12
N VAL A 271 11.38 19.62 9.43
CA VAL A 271 11.28 19.64 7.97
C VAL A 271 10.17 20.62 7.59
N THR A 272 10.50 21.63 6.79
CA THR A 272 9.52 22.60 6.27
C THR A 272 9.17 22.24 4.84
N VAL A 273 7.90 21.94 4.58
CA VAL A 273 7.37 21.79 3.22
C VAL A 273 6.82 23.16 2.82
N LYS A 274 7.41 23.77 1.79
CA LYS A 274 6.88 25.01 1.23
C LYS A 274 5.60 24.74 0.46
N GLU A 275 4.79 25.78 0.32
CA GLU A 275 3.57 25.72 -0.48
C GLU A 275 3.90 25.55 -1.97
N GLY A 276 3.13 24.69 -2.65
CA GLY A 276 3.30 24.46 -4.07
C GLY A 276 2.61 25.55 -4.87
N SER A 277 3.37 26.21 -5.75
CA SER A 277 2.88 27.18 -6.73
C SER A 277 2.70 26.53 -8.09
N PHE A 278 1.62 25.77 -8.27
CA PHE A 278 1.33 25.10 -9.53
C PHE A 278 -0.14 25.27 -9.87
N GLU A 279 -0.40 25.72 -11.10
CA GLU A 279 -1.74 25.78 -11.67
C GLU A 279 -2.36 24.38 -11.74
N PRO A 280 -3.65 24.23 -11.40
CA PRO A 280 -4.40 23.02 -11.68
C PRO A 280 -4.41 22.69 -13.18
N VAL A 281 -4.44 21.41 -13.51
CA VAL A 281 -4.64 20.93 -14.88
C VAL A 281 -5.97 20.21 -14.93
N LEU A 282 -6.85 20.67 -15.83
CA LEU A 282 -8.11 20.04 -16.17
C LEU A 282 -7.91 19.08 -17.35
N THR A 283 -8.58 17.94 -17.33
CA THR A 283 -8.51 16.91 -18.39
C THR A 283 -9.87 16.26 -18.60
N GLY A 284 -10.10 15.68 -19.78
CA GLY A 284 -11.36 15.03 -20.13
C GLY A 284 -12.48 15.97 -20.60
N ILE A 285 -12.19 17.26 -20.71
CA ILE A 285 -13.11 18.27 -21.22
C ILE A 285 -13.15 18.17 -22.75
N THR A 286 -14.31 17.82 -23.29
CA THR A 286 -14.55 17.63 -24.73
C THR A 286 -15.99 18.00 -25.06
N ASP A 287 -16.23 18.41 -26.30
CA ASP A 287 -17.59 18.69 -26.77
C ASP A 287 -18.43 17.41 -26.83
N ARG A 288 -19.73 17.54 -26.53
CA ARG A 288 -20.68 16.43 -26.49
C ARG A 288 -21.91 16.73 -27.34
N TYR A 289 -22.58 15.67 -27.80
CA TYR A 289 -23.80 15.73 -28.60
C TYR A 289 -24.84 14.87 -27.90
N VAL A 290 -26.04 15.38 -27.67
CA VAL A 290 -27.10 14.70 -26.93
C VAL A 290 -28.47 15.09 -27.50
N THR A 291 -29.47 14.26 -27.28
CA THR A 291 -30.88 14.57 -27.61
C THR A 291 -31.47 15.54 -26.58
N SER A 292 -32.55 16.25 -26.92
CA SER A 292 -33.19 17.26 -26.05
C SER A 292 -33.77 16.72 -24.74
N ASN A 293 -33.98 15.40 -24.65
CA ASN A 293 -34.39 14.73 -23.43
C ASN A 293 -33.25 14.54 -22.41
N MET A 294 -31.99 14.80 -22.78
CA MET A 294 -30.85 14.67 -21.89
C MET A 294 -30.81 15.84 -20.90
N ILE A 295 -30.63 15.52 -19.62
CA ILE A 295 -30.47 16.51 -18.56
C ILE A 295 -29.00 16.94 -18.53
N VAL A 296 -28.73 18.20 -18.88
CA VAL A 296 -27.39 18.81 -18.81
C VAL A 296 -27.21 19.42 -17.42
N ASP A 297 -26.85 18.59 -16.46
CA ASP A 297 -26.55 18.98 -15.09
C ASP A 297 -25.06 18.83 -14.74
N ARG A 298 -24.72 19.06 -13.47
CA ARG A 298 -23.34 18.98 -12.99
C ARG A 298 -22.75 17.58 -13.14
N ASP A 299 -23.54 16.54 -12.94
CA ASP A 299 -23.05 15.16 -13.01
C ASP A 299 -22.75 14.79 -14.46
N PHE A 300 -23.62 15.21 -15.39
CA PHE A 300 -23.33 15.16 -16.82
C PHE A 300 -22.05 15.92 -17.19
N ALA A 301 -21.89 17.15 -16.70
CA ALA A 301 -20.73 17.98 -16.99
C ALA A 301 -19.42 17.28 -16.57
N LEU A 302 -19.39 16.74 -15.36
CA LEU A 302 -18.19 16.12 -14.77
C LEU A 302 -17.91 14.68 -15.22
N GLU A 303 -18.73 14.10 -16.09
CA GLU A 303 -18.49 12.75 -16.61
C GLU A 303 -17.16 12.67 -17.37
N GLY A 304 -16.20 11.89 -16.84
CA GLY A 304 -14.86 11.75 -17.43
C GLY A 304 -13.94 12.96 -17.23
N VAL A 305 -14.38 14.02 -16.56
CA VAL A 305 -13.56 15.19 -16.24
C VAL A 305 -12.75 14.93 -14.96
N SER A 306 -11.49 15.34 -14.97
CA SER A 306 -10.64 15.30 -13.78
C SER A 306 -9.69 16.47 -13.69
N ALA A 307 -9.33 16.85 -12.46
CA ALA A 307 -8.40 17.93 -12.18
C ALA A 307 -7.23 17.44 -11.30
N SER A 308 -6.03 17.98 -11.52
CA SER A 308 -4.87 17.63 -10.69
C SER A 308 -3.86 18.77 -10.57
N VAL A 309 -3.07 18.73 -9.50
CA VAL A 309 -1.83 19.52 -9.39
C VAL A 309 -0.65 18.55 -9.40
N ARG A 310 0.14 18.55 -10.47
CA ARG A 310 1.18 17.54 -10.75
C ARG A 310 0.63 16.11 -10.70
N ARG A 311 0.87 15.38 -9.60
CA ARG A 311 0.42 13.98 -9.38
C ARG A 311 -0.72 13.87 -8.37
N LYS A 312 -1.11 14.97 -7.70
CA LYS A 312 -2.17 14.94 -6.70
C LYS A 312 -3.49 15.34 -7.35
N ALA A 313 -4.44 14.41 -7.34
CA ALA A 313 -5.79 14.68 -7.81
C ALA A 313 -6.46 15.76 -6.94
N ILE A 314 -7.27 16.58 -7.59
CA ILE A 314 -8.24 17.47 -6.97
C ILE A 314 -9.57 16.70 -6.97
N SER A 315 -10.27 16.67 -5.83
CA SER A 315 -11.62 16.05 -5.79
C SER A 315 -12.54 16.79 -6.75
N ASN A 316 -13.39 16.05 -7.47
CA ASN A 316 -14.40 16.62 -8.36
C ASN A 316 -15.35 17.59 -7.63
N ASP A 317 -15.51 17.47 -6.31
CA ASP A 317 -16.26 18.44 -5.50
C ASP A 317 -15.65 19.85 -5.48
N ASN A 318 -14.35 19.96 -5.80
CA ASN A 318 -13.62 21.23 -5.89
C ASN A 318 -13.43 21.70 -7.34
N ILE A 319 -14.11 21.07 -8.30
CA ILE A 319 -14.25 21.60 -9.65
C ILE A 319 -15.58 22.35 -9.68
N GLU A 320 -15.48 23.66 -9.87
CA GLU A 320 -16.62 24.53 -10.11
C GLU A 320 -17.08 24.34 -11.55
N VAL A 321 -18.39 24.24 -11.73
CA VAL A 321 -19.03 24.04 -13.02
C VAL A 321 -20.12 25.08 -13.17
N GLU A 322 -20.03 25.87 -14.23
CA GLU A 322 -21.08 26.78 -14.66
C GLU A 322 -21.64 26.28 -16.00
N ILE A 323 -22.96 26.08 -16.06
CA ILE A 323 -23.65 25.60 -17.26
C ILE A 323 -24.48 26.76 -17.80
N ILE A 324 -24.13 27.22 -18.99
CA ILE A 324 -24.74 28.37 -19.65
C ILE A 324 -25.52 27.83 -20.85
N LYS A 325 -26.84 28.07 -20.87
CA LYS A 325 -27.66 27.78 -22.06
C LYS A 325 -27.50 28.94 -23.04
N ASP A 326 -26.75 28.73 -24.11
CA ASP A 326 -26.48 29.78 -25.11
C ASP A 326 -27.66 29.95 -26.08
N THR A 327 -28.19 28.82 -26.56
CA THR A 327 -29.32 28.77 -27.49
C THR A 327 -30.27 27.62 -27.10
N GLU A 328 -31.35 27.41 -27.85
CA GLU A 328 -32.17 26.20 -27.68
C GLU A 328 -31.39 24.92 -28.02
N GLU A 329 -30.35 25.03 -28.87
CA GLU A 329 -29.59 23.90 -29.41
C GLU A 329 -28.20 23.74 -28.77
N THR A 330 -27.75 24.66 -27.91
CA THR A 330 -26.37 24.64 -27.39
C THR A 330 -26.23 25.10 -25.95
N TYR A 331 -25.35 24.42 -25.20
CA TYR A 331 -24.88 24.84 -23.89
C TYR A 331 -23.35 24.99 -23.88
N THR A 332 -22.85 26.02 -23.21
CA THR A 332 -21.44 26.16 -22.84
C THR A 332 -21.27 25.71 -21.39
N ILE A 333 -20.37 24.78 -21.15
CA ILE A 333 -19.95 24.38 -19.80
C ILE A 333 -18.58 24.98 -19.52
N VAL A 334 -18.49 25.76 -18.45
CA VAL A 334 -17.25 26.35 -17.93
C VAL A 334 -16.81 25.56 -16.71
N TYR A 335 -15.57 25.05 -16.73
CA TYR A 335 -14.96 24.32 -15.63
C TYR A 335 -13.88 25.18 -15.01
N SER A 336 -13.88 25.32 -13.69
CA SER A 336 -12.88 26.10 -12.96
C SER A 336 -12.33 25.28 -11.80
N ALA A 337 -11.00 25.20 -11.71
CA ALA A 337 -10.31 24.50 -10.63
C ALA A 337 -9.32 25.45 -9.97
N THR A 338 -9.49 25.68 -8.66
CA THR A 338 -8.61 26.53 -7.86
C THR A 338 -7.85 25.72 -6.81
N LYS A 339 -6.53 25.91 -6.72
CA LYS A 339 -5.70 25.37 -5.64
C LYS A 339 -4.61 26.34 -5.22
N ASN A 340 -4.53 26.62 -3.91
CA ASN A 340 -3.53 27.50 -3.29
C ASN A 340 -3.43 28.89 -3.97
N GLY A 341 -4.57 29.45 -4.38
CA GLY A 341 -4.64 30.75 -5.05
C GLY A 341 -4.38 30.73 -6.57
N TYR A 342 -4.07 29.58 -7.16
CA TYR A 342 -3.95 29.41 -8.61
C TYR A 342 -5.24 28.85 -9.18
N ASN A 343 -5.75 29.44 -10.26
CA ASN A 343 -6.98 29.04 -10.91
C ASN A 343 -6.74 28.67 -12.38
N THR A 344 -7.40 27.62 -12.85
CA THR A 344 -7.41 27.21 -14.26
C THR A 344 -8.86 27.07 -14.70
N THR A 345 -9.18 27.61 -15.88
CA THR A 345 -10.51 27.56 -16.47
C THR A 345 -10.45 26.99 -17.88
N GLU A 346 -11.38 26.11 -18.20
CA GLU A 346 -11.54 25.48 -19.52
C GLU A 346 -13.04 25.41 -19.88
N THR A 347 -13.36 25.26 -21.16
CA THR A 347 -14.76 25.19 -21.63
C THR A 347 -15.01 24.01 -22.58
N SER A 348 -16.26 23.53 -22.61
CA SER A 348 -16.76 22.60 -23.63
C SER A 348 -18.16 22.99 -24.08
N THR A 349 -18.53 22.60 -25.31
CA THR A 349 -19.87 22.81 -25.85
C THR A 349 -20.69 21.52 -25.83
N VAL A 350 -21.96 21.61 -25.44
CA VAL A 350 -22.94 20.54 -25.60
C VAL A 350 -23.91 20.95 -26.70
N TYR A 351 -23.98 20.14 -27.76
CA TYR A 351 -24.91 20.31 -28.87
C TYR A 351 -26.14 19.43 -28.64
N ILE A 352 -27.33 20.03 -28.75
CA ILE A 352 -28.61 19.32 -28.74
C ILE A 352 -28.95 18.95 -30.18
N ASP A 353 -29.14 17.66 -30.42
CA ASP A 353 -29.38 17.09 -31.73
C ASP A 353 -30.43 15.98 -31.65
N ASP A 354 -31.63 16.28 -32.13
CA ASP A 354 -32.74 15.33 -32.22
C ASP A 354 -32.96 14.80 -33.65
N GLU A 355 -32.16 15.27 -34.62
CA GLU A 355 -32.30 14.86 -36.02
C GLU A 355 -31.55 13.56 -36.27
N ALA A 356 -32.19 12.64 -37.00
CA ALA A 356 -31.55 11.40 -37.41
C ALA A 356 -30.78 11.59 -38.71
N PRO A 357 -29.66 10.86 -38.93
CA PRO A 357 -28.88 11.01 -40.15
C PRO A 357 -29.68 10.63 -41.39
N GLU A 358 -29.45 11.32 -42.50
CA GLU A 358 -30.06 10.95 -43.77
C GLU A 358 -29.17 9.99 -44.56
N ILE A 359 -29.77 8.93 -45.12
CA ILE A 359 -29.11 8.04 -46.09
C ILE A 359 -29.81 8.18 -47.43
N SER A 360 -29.04 8.44 -48.50
CA SER A 360 -29.55 8.60 -49.86
C SER A 360 -28.76 7.77 -50.88
N GLY A 361 -29.27 7.68 -52.11
CA GLY A 361 -28.66 6.89 -53.19
C GLY A 361 -28.85 5.38 -53.06
N ILE A 362 -29.85 4.96 -52.28
CA ILE A 362 -30.18 3.55 -52.04
C ILE A 362 -31.60 3.22 -52.53
N ASP A 363 -31.69 2.28 -53.47
CA ASP A 363 -32.94 1.83 -54.07
C ASP A 363 -32.87 0.31 -54.33
N HIS A 364 -34.00 -0.26 -54.77
CA HIS A 364 -33.97 -1.58 -55.42
C HIS A 364 -32.94 -1.58 -56.56
N LYS A 365 -32.14 -2.64 -56.63
CA LYS A 365 -31.13 -2.80 -57.69
C LYS A 365 -31.31 -4.13 -58.40
N GLU A 366 -31.44 -4.07 -59.72
CA GLU A 366 -31.23 -5.25 -60.55
C GLU A 366 -29.76 -5.62 -60.56
N ILE A 367 -29.45 -6.87 -60.25
CA ILE A 367 -28.09 -7.41 -60.25
C ILE A 367 -27.94 -8.46 -61.36
N THR A 368 -26.74 -8.56 -61.90
CA THR A 368 -26.36 -9.58 -62.88
C THR A 368 -26.14 -10.94 -62.20
N LEU A 369 -26.14 -12.02 -62.98
CA LEU A 369 -25.81 -13.35 -62.48
C LEU A 369 -24.41 -13.39 -61.83
N LYS A 370 -23.45 -12.64 -62.37
CA LYS A 370 -22.09 -12.54 -61.82
C LYS A 370 -22.08 -11.87 -60.44
N GLU A 371 -22.87 -10.82 -60.25
CA GLU A 371 -23.02 -10.14 -58.96
C GLU A 371 -23.77 -11.02 -57.95
N LEU A 372 -24.81 -11.74 -58.40
CA LEU A 372 -25.49 -12.73 -57.56
C LEU A 372 -24.51 -13.79 -57.03
N GLN A 373 -23.69 -14.35 -57.93
CA GLN A 373 -22.65 -15.35 -57.62
C GLN A 373 -21.48 -14.80 -56.81
N SER A 374 -21.32 -13.48 -56.71
CA SER A 374 -20.27 -12.84 -55.91
C SER A 374 -20.49 -12.97 -54.40
N GLY A 375 -21.68 -13.45 -54.00
CA GLY A 375 -22.04 -13.65 -52.60
C GLY A 375 -22.21 -12.33 -51.82
N SER A 376 -22.49 -12.45 -50.53
CA SER A 376 -22.72 -11.29 -49.64
C SER A 376 -21.56 -10.28 -49.65
N LYS A 377 -20.32 -10.73 -49.87
CA LYS A 377 -19.15 -9.84 -49.91
C LYS A 377 -19.14 -8.94 -51.15
N GLY A 378 -19.44 -9.49 -52.32
CA GLY A 378 -19.49 -8.70 -53.55
C GLY A 378 -20.70 -7.77 -53.56
N ILE A 379 -21.85 -8.24 -53.08
CA ILE A 379 -23.05 -7.41 -52.93
C ILE A 379 -22.85 -6.26 -51.94
N LYS A 380 -22.15 -6.48 -50.83
CA LYS A 380 -21.81 -5.40 -49.89
C LYS A 380 -20.94 -4.32 -50.54
N LYS A 381 -20.03 -4.68 -51.46
CA LYS A 381 -19.24 -3.71 -52.22
C LYS A 381 -20.14 -2.92 -53.18
N LEU A 382 -20.99 -3.63 -53.92
CA LEU A 382 -21.94 -3.02 -54.86
C LEU A 382 -22.92 -2.06 -54.18
N ALA A 383 -23.37 -2.41 -52.96
CA ALA A 383 -24.28 -1.63 -52.13
C ALA A 383 -23.70 -0.29 -51.65
N ALA A 384 -22.38 -0.13 -51.67
CA ALA A 384 -21.68 1.07 -51.21
C ALA A 384 -21.37 2.08 -52.33
N GLU A 385 -21.59 1.75 -53.60
CA GLU A 385 -21.09 2.55 -54.75
C GLU A 385 -21.77 3.92 -54.89
N ASN A 386 -23.07 4.02 -54.60
CA ASN A 386 -23.86 5.25 -54.74
C ASN A 386 -24.38 5.78 -53.40
N LEU A 387 -23.88 5.22 -52.30
CA LEU A 387 -24.34 5.53 -50.95
C LEU A 387 -23.84 6.92 -50.53
N SER A 388 -24.76 7.79 -50.13
CA SER A 388 -24.46 9.05 -49.45
C SER A 388 -25.07 9.06 -48.06
N VAL A 389 -24.40 9.73 -47.13
CA VAL A 389 -24.86 9.95 -45.76
C VAL A 389 -24.55 11.37 -45.34
N SER A 390 -25.49 12.00 -44.66
CA SER A 390 -25.38 13.36 -44.13
C SER A 390 -26.13 13.49 -42.82
N ASP A 391 -25.79 14.52 -42.06
CA ASP A 391 -26.41 14.86 -40.79
C ASP A 391 -26.23 16.37 -40.54
N ASN A 392 -27.10 16.96 -39.72
CA ASN A 392 -27.09 18.39 -39.41
C ASN A 392 -25.83 18.80 -38.63
N LEU A 393 -25.37 17.98 -37.67
CA LEU A 393 -24.30 18.31 -36.73
C LEU A 393 -23.14 17.31 -36.78
N SER A 394 -23.43 16.03 -36.96
CA SER A 394 -22.41 14.98 -37.02
C SER A 394 -21.75 14.93 -38.39
N LYS A 395 -20.42 15.05 -38.41
CA LYS A 395 -19.64 14.84 -39.64
C LYS A 395 -19.52 13.35 -39.97
N LEU A 396 -20.56 12.81 -40.61
CA LEU A 396 -20.64 11.40 -41.01
C LEU A 396 -19.98 11.13 -42.36
N THR A 397 -19.55 9.89 -42.55
CA THR A 397 -18.99 9.36 -43.79
C THR A 397 -19.58 7.99 -44.10
N ILE A 398 -19.40 7.50 -45.32
CA ILE A 398 -19.86 6.16 -45.74
C ILE A 398 -19.33 5.05 -44.82
N LYS A 399 -18.18 5.25 -44.16
CA LYS A 399 -17.60 4.26 -43.23
C LYS A 399 -18.42 4.08 -41.96
N ASP A 400 -19.22 5.08 -41.60
CA ASP A 400 -20.09 5.07 -40.43
C ASP A 400 -21.40 4.31 -40.71
N VAL A 401 -21.69 4.01 -41.99
CA VAL A 401 -22.86 3.23 -42.40
C VAL A 401 -22.55 1.74 -42.34
N VAL A 402 -23.26 1.03 -41.47
CA VAL A 402 -23.21 -0.42 -41.36
C VAL A 402 -24.13 -1.05 -42.39
N ILE A 403 -23.54 -1.72 -43.39
CA ILE A 403 -24.26 -2.46 -44.42
C ILE A 403 -24.31 -3.96 -44.08
N ASN A 404 -25.52 -4.50 -43.97
CA ASN A 404 -25.82 -5.91 -43.69
C ASN A 404 -26.49 -6.57 -44.90
N ILE A 405 -26.04 -7.77 -45.25
CA ILE A 405 -26.55 -8.52 -46.41
C ILE A 405 -27.20 -9.81 -45.92
N LYS A 406 -28.45 -10.05 -46.32
CA LYS A 406 -29.17 -11.30 -46.06
C LYS A 406 -29.63 -11.91 -47.38
N THR A 407 -29.22 -13.13 -47.68
CA THR A 407 -29.60 -13.82 -48.91
C THR A 407 -31.11 -14.06 -48.98
N ILE A 408 -31.69 -13.84 -50.16
CA ILE A 408 -33.06 -14.15 -50.52
C ILE A 408 -32.99 -15.32 -51.50
N SER A 409 -33.36 -16.51 -51.05
CA SER A 409 -33.37 -17.75 -51.85
C SER A 409 -32.15 -17.81 -52.81
N ASP A 410 -32.39 -18.14 -54.07
CA ASP A 410 -31.45 -18.26 -55.18
C ASP A 410 -31.48 -17.06 -56.14
N TYR A 411 -32.23 -16.00 -55.84
CA TYR A 411 -32.48 -14.89 -56.78
C TYR A 411 -32.17 -13.49 -56.25
N GLY A 412 -31.69 -13.32 -55.00
CA GLY A 412 -31.33 -11.99 -54.54
C GLY A 412 -30.83 -11.86 -53.10
N TYR A 413 -30.82 -10.62 -52.62
CA TYR A 413 -30.36 -10.24 -51.28
C TYR A 413 -31.19 -9.07 -50.71
N TYR A 414 -31.49 -9.10 -49.42
CA TYR A 414 -31.84 -7.90 -48.65
C TYR A 414 -30.56 -7.19 -48.23
N VAL A 415 -30.53 -5.89 -48.47
CA VAL A 415 -29.43 -5.00 -48.09
C VAL A 415 -29.98 -4.00 -47.08
N SER A 416 -29.52 -4.08 -45.84
CA SER A 416 -29.91 -3.17 -44.76
C SER A 416 -28.77 -2.21 -44.42
N TYR A 417 -29.08 -0.93 -44.38
CA TYR A 417 -28.17 0.17 -44.06
C TYR A 417 -28.55 0.73 -42.70
N HIS A 418 -27.57 0.88 -41.81
CA HIS A 418 -27.78 1.44 -40.48
C HIS A 418 -26.71 2.49 -40.19
N VAL A 419 -27.11 3.64 -39.69
CA VAL A 419 -26.19 4.69 -39.25
C VAL A 419 -26.70 5.32 -37.96
N LYS A 420 -25.76 5.83 -37.17
CA LYS A 420 -26.01 6.53 -35.90
C LYS A 420 -25.11 7.77 -35.84
N ASP A 421 -25.67 8.93 -35.49
CA ASP A 421 -24.90 10.15 -35.21
C ASP A 421 -24.26 10.13 -33.80
N LYS A 422 -23.65 11.25 -33.41
CA LYS A 422 -23.00 11.41 -32.11
C LYS A 422 -23.97 11.56 -30.93
N ALA A 423 -25.15 12.16 -31.11
CA ALA A 423 -26.20 12.25 -30.09
C ALA A 423 -26.95 10.91 -29.90
N GLY A 424 -26.93 10.12 -30.95
CA GLY A 424 -27.33 8.75 -31.00
C GLY A 424 -28.65 8.46 -31.69
N ASN A 425 -29.14 9.41 -32.48
CA ASN A 425 -30.26 9.18 -33.39
C ASN A 425 -29.84 8.18 -34.46
N LYS A 426 -30.83 7.51 -35.07
CA LYS A 426 -30.56 6.33 -35.92
C LYS A 426 -31.43 6.34 -37.16
N THR A 427 -30.81 6.02 -38.27
CA THR A 427 -31.51 5.73 -39.53
C THR A 427 -31.26 4.30 -39.95
N SER A 428 -32.32 3.63 -40.41
CA SER A 428 -32.27 2.25 -40.86
C SER A 428 -33.19 2.02 -42.06
N ILE A 429 -32.59 1.63 -43.19
CA ILE A 429 -33.29 1.43 -44.47
C ILE A 429 -32.93 0.05 -45.01
N THR A 430 -33.91 -0.66 -45.59
CA THR A 430 -33.68 -1.93 -46.28
C THR A 430 -34.20 -1.88 -47.71
N VAL A 431 -33.37 -2.34 -48.65
CA VAL A 431 -33.70 -2.48 -50.07
C VAL A 431 -33.40 -3.90 -50.52
N GLN A 432 -33.91 -4.27 -51.71
CA GLN A 432 -33.68 -5.59 -52.28
C GLN A 432 -32.83 -5.50 -53.55
N PHE A 433 -31.81 -6.35 -53.64
CA PHE A 433 -31.00 -6.55 -54.84
C PHE A 433 -31.43 -7.86 -55.50
N THR A 434 -31.90 -7.82 -56.75
CA THR A 434 -32.60 -8.95 -57.39
C THR A 434 -31.99 -9.30 -58.73
N TYR A 435 -31.72 -10.59 -58.95
CA TYR A 435 -31.40 -11.14 -60.27
C TYR A 435 -32.68 -11.66 -60.93
N PHE A 436 -32.96 -11.20 -62.15
CA PHE A 436 -34.11 -11.65 -62.94
C PHE A 436 -33.65 -12.61 -64.04
N GLY A 437 -33.93 -13.92 -63.89
CA GLY A 437 -33.62 -14.95 -64.89
C GLY A 437 -34.71 -15.16 -65.94
N ASP A 438 -35.95 -14.76 -65.63
CA ASP A 438 -37.11 -14.86 -66.52
C ASP A 438 -38.10 -13.71 -66.28
N ALA A 439 -38.96 -13.80 -65.26
CA ALA A 439 -39.84 -12.70 -64.88
C ALA A 439 -39.03 -11.54 -64.32
N LYS A 440 -39.39 -10.32 -64.73
CA LYS A 440 -38.73 -9.08 -64.37
C LYS A 440 -39.79 -8.07 -63.93
N ILE A 441 -39.59 -7.46 -62.77
CA ILE A 441 -40.44 -6.40 -62.23
C ILE A 441 -39.64 -5.10 -62.21
N LYS A 442 -40.21 -4.02 -62.74
CA LYS A 442 -39.62 -2.67 -62.75
C LYS A 442 -40.54 -1.68 -62.05
N GLY A 443 -39.96 -0.59 -61.53
CA GLY A 443 -40.70 0.51 -60.91
C GLY A 443 -41.03 0.31 -59.43
N VAL A 444 -40.49 -0.74 -58.80
CA VAL A 444 -40.66 -1.00 -57.36
C VAL A 444 -39.63 -0.19 -56.58
N THR A 445 -40.09 0.80 -55.84
CA THR A 445 -39.26 1.67 -55.00
C THR A 445 -39.85 1.78 -53.61
N ASN A 446 -38.99 2.02 -52.61
CA ASN A 446 -39.46 2.43 -51.29
C ASN A 446 -40.05 3.84 -51.42
N ARG A 447 -41.19 4.11 -50.77
CA ARG A 447 -41.84 5.43 -50.85
C ARG A 447 -42.23 5.92 -49.47
N GLU A 448 -41.90 7.18 -49.18
CA GLU A 448 -42.58 7.91 -48.12
C GLU A 448 -43.80 8.60 -48.69
N VAL A 449 -44.93 8.47 -48.00
CA VAL A 449 -46.21 9.00 -48.45
C VAL A 449 -46.87 9.82 -47.35
N PRO A 450 -47.70 10.83 -47.70
CA PRO A 450 -48.44 11.62 -46.71
C PRO A 450 -49.30 10.77 -45.78
N SER A 451 -49.55 11.29 -44.57
CA SER A 451 -50.23 10.62 -43.44
C SER A 451 -51.59 9.98 -43.77
N GLU A 452 -52.28 10.56 -44.74
CA GLU A 452 -53.63 10.23 -45.17
C GLU A 452 -53.66 9.20 -46.32
N THR A 453 -52.50 8.78 -46.82
CA THR A 453 -52.39 7.88 -47.96
C THR A 453 -52.74 6.45 -47.57
N LYS A 454 -53.73 5.86 -48.24
CA LYS A 454 -54.09 4.45 -48.07
C LYS A 454 -53.24 3.56 -48.96
N ILE A 455 -52.48 2.64 -48.37
CA ILE A 455 -51.66 1.67 -49.08
C ILE A 455 -52.54 0.54 -49.65
N THR A 456 -53.08 0.76 -50.84
CA THR A 456 -53.93 -0.20 -51.58
C THR A 456 -53.15 -0.93 -52.67
N LYS A 457 -53.68 -2.04 -53.20
CA LYS A 457 -53.02 -2.79 -54.29
C LYS A 457 -52.86 -1.94 -55.55
N GLU A 458 -53.84 -1.10 -55.84
CA GLU A 458 -53.85 -0.20 -56.99
C GLU A 458 -52.76 0.86 -56.85
N PHE A 459 -52.69 1.50 -55.67
CA PHE A 459 -51.70 2.53 -55.37
C PHE A 459 -50.26 2.01 -55.48
N VAL A 460 -49.99 0.85 -54.89
CA VAL A 460 -48.62 0.29 -54.89
C VAL A 460 -48.19 -0.24 -56.26
N MET A 461 -49.14 -0.46 -57.19
CA MET A 461 -48.88 -0.84 -58.57
C MET A 461 -48.64 0.36 -59.50
N GLU A 462 -48.82 1.60 -59.03
CA GLU A 462 -48.57 2.79 -59.85
C GLU A 462 -47.10 2.88 -60.29
N GLY A 463 -46.89 2.83 -61.61
CA GLY A 463 -45.55 2.84 -62.23
C GLY A 463 -44.85 1.48 -62.24
N VAL A 464 -45.48 0.42 -61.72
CA VAL A 464 -44.93 -0.94 -61.70
C VAL A 464 -45.27 -1.64 -63.01
N THR A 465 -44.26 -2.27 -63.63
CA THR A 465 -44.44 -3.09 -64.84
C THR A 465 -43.76 -4.44 -64.65
N ALA A 466 -44.33 -5.49 -65.25
CA ALA A 466 -43.72 -6.81 -65.26
C ALA A 466 -43.74 -7.46 -66.65
N SER A 467 -42.69 -8.23 -66.94
CA SER A 467 -42.52 -8.99 -68.18
C SER A 467 -41.79 -10.29 -67.88
N ASN A 468 -42.09 -11.36 -68.61
CA ASN A 468 -41.33 -12.60 -68.62
C ASN A 468 -40.95 -12.97 -70.07
N LYS A 469 -40.33 -14.13 -70.30
CA LYS A 469 -39.90 -14.57 -71.65
C LYS A 469 -41.06 -14.74 -72.65
N ALA A 470 -42.31 -14.87 -72.18
CA ALA A 470 -43.48 -14.96 -73.04
C ALA A 470 -44.10 -13.59 -73.39
N GLY A 471 -43.66 -12.50 -72.75
CA GLY A 471 -44.12 -11.14 -73.02
C GLY A 471 -44.47 -10.34 -71.75
N GLY A 472 -45.32 -9.33 -71.89
CA GLY A 472 -45.80 -8.52 -70.77
C GLY A 472 -46.72 -9.32 -69.85
N CYS A 473 -46.45 -9.30 -68.54
CA CYS A 473 -47.20 -10.05 -67.54
C CYS A 473 -47.63 -9.19 -66.33
N THR A 474 -47.63 -7.85 -66.45
CA THR A 474 -48.04 -6.92 -65.37
C THR A 474 -49.40 -7.27 -64.75
N SER A 475 -50.38 -7.70 -65.56
CA SER A 475 -51.71 -8.09 -65.07
C SER A 475 -51.73 -9.37 -64.24
N GLN A 476 -50.64 -10.13 -64.25
CA GLN A 476 -50.47 -11.39 -63.50
C GLN A 476 -49.65 -11.18 -62.22
N VAL A 477 -49.25 -9.94 -61.89
CA VAL A 477 -48.52 -9.65 -60.66
C VAL A 477 -49.45 -9.76 -59.47
N GLU A 478 -49.09 -10.62 -58.51
CA GLU A 478 -49.79 -10.74 -57.25
C GLU A 478 -49.17 -9.82 -56.20
N ILE A 479 -50.02 -9.14 -55.43
CA ILE A 479 -49.61 -8.18 -54.40
C ILE A 479 -50.02 -8.67 -53.02
N GLN A 480 -49.03 -8.75 -52.14
CA GLN A 480 -49.20 -8.99 -50.71
C GLN A 480 -48.76 -7.76 -49.94
N ILE A 481 -49.66 -7.21 -49.13
CA ILE A 481 -49.40 -6.04 -48.28
C ILE A 481 -49.45 -6.52 -46.83
N ALA A 482 -48.36 -6.30 -46.11
CA ALA A 482 -48.28 -6.54 -44.68
C ALA A 482 -48.12 -5.21 -43.95
N ASP A 483 -49.10 -4.90 -43.10
CA ASP A 483 -49.02 -3.78 -42.16
C ASP A 483 -47.96 -4.10 -41.09
N MET A 484 -46.96 -3.22 -40.98
CA MET A 484 -45.94 -3.28 -39.95
C MET A 484 -46.18 -2.15 -38.94
N LYS A 485 -45.63 -2.31 -37.74
CA LYS A 485 -45.76 -1.29 -36.69
C LYS A 485 -45.22 0.07 -37.15
N ASN A 486 -45.81 1.14 -36.62
CA ASN A 486 -45.40 2.54 -36.79
C ASN A 486 -45.52 3.04 -38.25
N GLY A 487 -46.65 2.79 -38.90
CA GLY A 487 -46.98 3.37 -40.21
C GLY A 487 -46.13 2.84 -41.37
N LYS A 488 -45.45 1.70 -41.20
CA LYS A 488 -44.66 1.07 -42.26
C LYS A 488 -45.40 -0.11 -42.86
N TYR A 489 -45.40 -0.23 -44.17
CA TYR A 489 -46.03 -1.35 -44.88
C TYR A 489 -44.97 -2.06 -45.71
N LYS A 490 -44.94 -3.40 -45.62
CA LYS A 490 -44.14 -4.24 -46.52
C LYS A 490 -45.05 -4.65 -47.67
N VAL A 491 -44.65 -4.30 -48.90
CA VAL A 491 -45.37 -4.69 -50.12
C VAL A 491 -44.51 -5.67 -50.88
N GLU A 492 -45.06 -6.83 -51.17
CA GLU A 492 -44.41 -7.91 -51.89
C GLU A 492 -45.11 -8.14 -53.23
N TYR A 493 -44.34 -8.03 -54.30
CA TYR A 493 -44.76 -8.12 -55.69
C TYR A 493 -44.27 -9.45 -56.27
N LEU A 494 -45.22 -10.32 -56.60
CA LEU A 494 -44.95 -11.67 -57.08
C LEU A 494 -45.29 -11.74 -58.57
N ALA A 495 -44.28 -11.90 -59.43
CA ALA A 495 -44.48 -12.06 -60.87
C ALA A 495 -44.18 -13.50 -61.32
N PRO A 496 -45.02 -14.11 -62.17
CA PRO A 496 -44.84 -15.49 -62.59
C PRO A 496 -43.77 -15.62 -63.68
N ASN A 497 -42.85 -16.54 -63.45
CA ASN A 497 -41.95 -17.09 -64.45
C ASN A 497 -42.72 -18.01 -65.41
N THR A 498 -42.16 -18.24 -66.59
CA THR A 498 -42.72 -19.14 -67.62
C THR A 498 -42.74 -20.61 -67.21
N ASP A 499 -41.96 -21.00 -66.20
CA ASP A 499 -41.95 -22.35 -65.61
C ASP A 499 -42.98 -22.54 -64.48
N GLY A 500 -43.76 -21.49 -64.16
CA GLY A 500 -44.77 -21.50 -63.10
C GLY A 500 -44.25 -21.14 -61.71
N SER A 501 -42.94 -20.93 -61.52
CA SER A 501 -42.39 -20.34 -60.31
C SER A 501 -42.60 -18.82 -60.26
N TYR A 502 -42.35 -18.17 -59.12
CA TYR A 502 -42.53 -16.72 -58.97
C TYR A 502 -41.23 -16.05 -58.54
N ILE A 503 -41.00 -14.84 -59.04
CA ILE A 503 -40.02 -13.92 -58.48
C ILE A 503 -40.72 -12.91 -57.56
N SER A 504 -40.09 -12.62 -56.43
CA SER A 504 -40.58 -11.64 -55.47
C SER A 504 -39.67 -10.42 -55.43
N VAL A 505 -40.25 -9.24 -55.57
CA VAL A 505 -39.61 -7.95 -55.25
C VAL A 505 -40.38 -7.29 -54.12
N ILE A 506 -39.68 -6.69 -53.17
CA ILE A 506 -40.28 -6.05 -52.01
C ILE A 506 -39.93 -4.57 -52.00
N SER A 507 -40.93 -3.75 -51.68
CA SER A 507 -40.72 -2.38 -51.25
C SER A 507 -41.35 -2.12 -49.89
N TYR A 508 -40.93 -1.01 -49.31
CA TYR A 508 -41.44 -0.49 -48.06
C TYR A 508 -42.10 0.86 -48.31
N PHE A 509 -43.32 1.02 -47.80
CA PHE A 509 -44.03 2.28 -47.78
C PHE A 509 -44.05 2.80 -46.34
N THR A 510 -43.64 4.04 -46.14
CA THR A 510 -43.71 4.70 -44.82
C THR A 510 -44.73 5.83 -44.91
N VAL A 511 -45.79 5.74 -44.13
CA VAL A 511 -46.76 6.82 -43.97
C VAL A 511 -46.18 7.80 -42.94
N LYS A 512 -45.94 9.05 -43.35
CA LYS A 512 -45.41 10.07 -42.42
C LYS A 512 -46.39 10.30 -41.28
N GLU A 513 -45.91 10.29 -40.04
CA GLU A 513 -46.70 10.82 -38.92
C GLU A 513 -46.94 12.30 -39.18
N GLY A 514 -48.21 12.73 -39.18
CA GLY A 514 -48.56 14.12 -39.37
C GLY A 514 -47.89 14.97 -38.30
N SER A 515 -47.20 16.04 -38.70
CA SER A 515 -46.78 17.09 -37.78
C SER A 515 -48.04 17.66 -37.11
N LEU A 516 -48.22 17.39 -35.82
CA LEU A 516 -49.23 18.01 -34.97
C LEU A 516 -48.94 19.51 -34.78
#